data_AF-A0A962Y6E0-F1
#
_entry.id   AF-A0A962Y6E0-F1
#
_cell.length_a   1.000
_cell.length_b   1.000
_cell.length_c   1.000
_cell.angle_alpha   90.00
_cell.angle_beta   90.00
_cell.angle_gamma   90.00
#
_symmetry.space_group_name_H-M   'P 1'
#
loop_
_entity.id
_entity.type
_entity.pdbx_description
1 polymer ?
#
loop_
_entity_poly.entity_id
_entity_poly.type
_entity_poly.pdbx_seq_one_letter_code
_entity_poly.pdbx_strand_id
1 'polypeptide(L)'
;MASALDPVTRGFITQHPAAAARTLARLDGRDVEAIFAVMPRALAARVLEHMAPGTASRCLLQLPADTAAEILARSQVLAAVAALRVMKPQQVQTLVNLMPRATAARLRLRLRFSESVIGAFVDEDVMTLSPEHRVSDALRLFRRSGQHTGQTIPVLDQDRRLLGIADLCELLGASDRRLVQHLTHPARVVLNARAALQTVNNHPAWLSHDSLPVVNRYGIFQGVLRRARVMEEEQHLLSEVAERNERLTTRMALADIFWLGVGALLGGSGHAGERSSRSQ
;
A
#
# COMPACT_ATOMS: atom_id res chain seq x y z
N MET A 1 35.91 -18.33 2.29
CA MET A 1 36.01 -16.85 2.39
C MET A 1 35.28 -16.29 1.18
N ALA A 2 34.08 -15.72 1.36
CA ALA A 2 33.31 -15.16 0.26
C ALA A 2 34.03 -13.91 -0.27
N SER A 3 34.60 -14.00 -1.47
CA SER A 3 35.34 -12.91 -2.09
C SER A 3 34.39 -11.73 -2.33
N ALA A 4 34.77 -10.54 -1.87
CA ALA A 4 34.03 -9.32 -2.13
C ALA A 4 33.86 -9.12 -3.65
N LEU A 5 32.72 -8.54 -4.07
CA LEU A 5 32.53 -8.12 -5.47
C LEU A 5 33.76 -7.34 -5.95
N ASP A 6 34.31 -7.75 -7.08
CA ASP A 6 35.42 -7.04 -7.69
C ASP A 6 34.98 -5.60 -8.05
N PRO A 7 35.93 -4.64 -8.13
CA PRO A 7 35.61 -3.24 -8.37
C PRO A 7 34.85 -2.99 -9.68
N VAL A 8 35.08 -3.79 -10.71
CA VAL A 8 34.45 -3.64 -12.03
C VAL A 8 32.98 -4.05 -11.93
N THR A 9 32.69 -5.21 -11.36
CA THR A 9 31.31 -5.67 -11.16
C THR A 9 30.54 -4.72 -10.23
N ARG A 10 31.16 -4.25 -9.15
CA ARG A 10 30.54 -3.25 -8.26
C ARG A 10 30.24 -1.95 -9.03
N GLY A 11 31.18 -1.46 -9.83
CA GLY A 11 31.00 -0.26 -10.66
C GLY A 11 29.85 -0.41 -11.65
N PHE A 12 29.80 -1.54 -12.36
CA PHE A 12 28.75 -1.86 -13.31
C PHE A 12 27.36 -1.87 -12.65
N ILE A 13 27.20 -2.57 -11.53
CA ILE A 13 25.92 -2.65 -10.82
C ILE A 13 25.47 -1.26 -10.34
N THR A 14 26.41 -0.43 -9.89
CA THR A 14 26.13 0.90 -9.36
C THR A 14 25.63 1.85 -10.44
N GLN A 15 26.26 1.80 -11.63
CA GLN A 15 25.95 2.68 -12.77
C GLN A 15 24.77 2.16 -13.60
N HIS A 16 24.57 0.85 -13.68
CA HIS A 16 23.56 0.22 -14.53
C HIS A 16 22.72 -0.83 -13.79
N PRO A 17 21.99 -0.45 -12.72
CA PRO A 17 21.26 -1.39 -11.88
C PRO A 17 20.16 -2.16 -12.65
N ALA A 18 19.51 -1.53 -13.64
CA ALA A 18 18.55 -2.20 -14.50
C ALA A 18 19.18 -3.25 -15.44
N ALA A 19 20.40 -2.99 -15.93
CA ALA A 19 21.12 -3.98 -16.74
C ALA A 19 21.60 -5.15 -15.87
N ALA A 20 22.10 -4.85 -14.66
CA ALA A 20 22.46 -5.86 -13.67
C ALA A 20 21.24 -6.74 -13.30
N ALA A 21 20.07 -6.14 -13.07
CA ALA A 21 18.84 -6.87 -12.79
C ALA A 21 18.48 -7.86 -13.90
N ARG A 22 18.56 -7.43 -15.17
CA ARG A 22 18.31 -8.31 -16.33
C ARG A 22 19.32 -9.45 -16.44
N THR A 23 20.59 -9.19 -16.13
CA THR A 23 21.62 -10.23 -16.15
C THR A 23 21.41 -11.24 -15.03
N LEU A 24 21.22 -10.78 -13.80
CA LEU A 24 20.97 -11.64 -12.65
C LEU A 24 19.68 -12.46 -12.78
N ALA A 25 18.66 -11.92 -13.46
CA ALA A 25 17.41 -12.64 -13.72
C ALA A 25 17.59 -13.90 -14.60
N ARG A 26 18.66 -13.95 -15.41
CA ARG A 26 18.98 -15.07 -16.30
C ARG A 26 19.91 -16.11 -15.68
N LEU A 27 20.49 -15.83 -14.50
CA LEU A 27 21.37 -16.76 -13.81
C LEU A 27 20.56 -17.81 -13.05
N ASP A 28 21.21 -18.96 -12.81
CA ASP A 28 20.68 -20.02 -11.99
C ASP A 28 20.68 -19.62 -10.50
N GLY A 29 19.81 -20.25 -9.71
CA GLY A 29 19.56 -19.85 -8.31
C GLY A 29 20.81 -19.83 -7.42
N ARG A 30 21.75 -20.74 -7.63
CA ARG A 30 23.00 -20.81 -6.85
C ARG A 30 23.90 -19.60 -7.09
N ASP A 31 23.98 -19.13 -8.33
CA ASP A 31 24.82 -17.97 -8.69
C ASP A 31 24.19 -16.67 -8.19
N VAL A 32 22.86 -16.57 -8.26
CA VAL A 32 22.11 -15.44 -7.72
C VAL A 32 22.31 -15.32 -6.21
N GLU A 33 22.17 -16.42 -5.47
CA GLU A 33 22.39 -16.44 -4.02
C GLU A 33 23.80 -15.96 -3.67
N ALA A 34 24.82 -16.52 -4.32
CA ALA A 34 26.21 -16.16 -4.08
C ALA A 34 26.47 -14.67 -4.32
N ILE A 35 25.94 -14.11 -5.42
CA ILE A 35 26.12 -12.69 -5.77
C ILE A 35 25.40 -11.79 -4.76
N PHE A 36 24.13 -12.08 -4.44
CA PHE A 36 23.38 -11.28 -3.48
C PHE A 36 23.95 -11.37 -2.06
N ALA A 37 24.52 -12.51 -1.67
CA ALA A 37 25.17 -12.70 -0.37
C ALA A 37 26.37 -11.78 -0.17
N VAL A 38 27.19 -11.57 -1.22
CA VAL A 38 28.36 -10.66 -1.16
C VAL A 38 28.04 -9.21 -1.55
N MET A 39 26.86 -8.94 -2.13
CA MET A 39 26.47 -7.61 -2.56
C MET A 39 26.10 -6.70 -1.39
N PRO A 40 26.64 -5.45 -1.32
CA PRO A 40 26.16 -4.46 -0.34
C PRO A 40 24.65 -4.29 -0.42
N ARG A 41 23.97 -4.29 0.74
CA ARG A 41 22.49 -4.39 0.77
C ARG A 41 21.78 -3.22 0.08
N ALA A 42 22.40 -2.04 0.12
CA ALA A 42 21.91 -0.88 -0.62
C ALA A 42 21.99 -1.06 -2.15
N LEU A 43 23.03 -1.72 -2.68
CA LEU A 43 23.13 -2.03 -4.10
C LEU A 43 22.16 -3.14 -4.48
N ALA A 44 22.04 -4.18 -3.65
CA ALA A 44 21.08 -5.26 -3.85
C ALA A 44 19.64 -4.73 -3.92
N ALA A 45 19.28 -3.76 -3.08
CA ALA A 45 18.00 -3.08 -3.12
C ALA A 45 17.75 -2.36 -4.46
N ARG A 46 18.73 -1.57 -4.93
CA ARG A 46 18.63 -0.87 -6.24
C ARG A 46 18.48 -1.84 -7.41
N VAL A 47 19.17 -2.98 -7.38
CA VAL A 47 19.02 -4.02 -8.40
C VAL A 47 17.62 -4.64 -8.33
N LEU A 48 17.17 -4.98 -7.13
CA LEU A 48 15.87 -5.58 -6.89
C LEU A 48 14.71 -4.70 -7.37
N GLU A 49 14.83 -3.37 -7.23
CA GLU A 49 13.87 -2.38 -7.73
C GLU A 49 13.63 -2.43 -9.25
N HIS A 50 14.60 -2.95 -10.01
CA HIS A 50 14.48 -3.12 -11.46
C HIS A 50 14.17 -4.55 -11.90
N MET A 51 14.02 -5.49 -10.96
CA MET A 51 13.63 -6.87 -11.27
C MET A 51 12.12 -6.99 -11.42
N ALA A 52 11.68 -7.92 -12.27
CA ALA A 52 10.28 -8.32 -12.31
C ALA A 52 9.86 -8.92 -10.95
N PRO A 53 8.62 -8.72 -10.46
CA PRO A 53 8.20 -9.13 -9.13
C PRO A 53 8.45 -10.60 -8.80
N GLY A 54 8.13 -11.50 -9.76
CA GLY A 54 8.38 -12.94 -9.62
C GLY A 54 9.86 -13.29 -9.45
N THR A 55 10.74 -12.64 -10.22
CA THR A 55 12.18 -12.84 -10.14
C THR A 55 12.73 -12.29 -8.82
N ALA A 56 12.36 -11.07 -8.45
CA ALA A 56 12.76 -10.45 -7.18
C ALA A 56 12.39 -11.34 -5.98
N SER A 57 11.17 -11.87 -5.98
CA SER A 57 10.70 -12.81 -4.97
C SER A 57 11.54 -14.07 -4.90
N ARG A 58 11.81 -14.69 -6.06
CA ARG A 58 12.64 -15.90 -6.14
C ARG A 58 14.03 -15.66 -5.57
N CYS A 59 14.67 -14.54 -5.92
CA CYS A 59 15.99 -14.18 -5.41
C CYS A 59 15.96 -14.01 -3.88
N LEU A 60 14.97 -13.29 -3.34
CA LEU A 60 14.84 -13.06 -1.90
C LEU A 60 14.65 -14.36 -1.10
N LEU A 61 13.87 -15.31 -1.64
CA LEU A 61 13.60 -16.58 -0.98
C LEU A 61 14.79 -17.55 -0.97
N GLN A 62 15.83 -17.28 -1.77
CA GLN A 62 17.08 -18.04 -1.79
C GLN A 62 18.09 -17.50 -0.77
N LEU A 63 17.85 -16.33 -0.20
CA LEU A 63 18.75 -15.71 0.77
C LEU A 63 18.34 -16.06 2.20
N PRO A 64 19.28 -15.98 3.17
CA PRO A 64 18.93 -15.94 4.58
C PRO A 64 17.90 -14.85 4.86
N ALA A 65 16.89 -15.16 5.67
CA ALA A 65 15.74 -14.29 5.89
C ALA A 65 16.12 -12.88 6.39
N ASP A 66 17.15 -12.78 7.25
CA ASP A 66 17.67 -11.50 7.73
C ASP A 66 18.26 -10.65 6.60
N THR A 67 19.00 -11.28 5.69
CA THR A 67 19.60 -10.59 4.54
C THR A 67 18.52 -10.13 3.57
N ALA A 68 17.55 -10.98 3.27
CA ALA A 68 16.40 -10.63 2.43
C ALA A 68 15.59 -9.47 3.03
N ALA A 69 15.33 -9.52 4.34
CA ALA A 69 14.63 -8.46 5.06
C ALA A 69 15.41 -7.14 5.01
N GLU A 70 16.73 -7.18 5.18
CA GLU A 70 17.59 -6.01 5.14
C GLU A 70 17.61 -5.32 3.76
N ILE A 71 17.61 -6.12 2.68
CA ILE A 71 17.53 -5.65 1.29
C ILE A 71 16.15 -5.01 1.02
N LEU A 72 15.08 -5.70 1.38
CA LEU A 72 13.70 -5.19 1.25
C LEU A 72 13.51 -3.88 2.01
N ALA A 73 14.08 -3.76 3.21
CA ALA A 73 13.96 -2.56 4.03
C ALA A 73 14.63 -1.32 3.43
N ARG A 74 15.62 -1.51 2.55
CA ARG A 74 16.33 -0.46 1.81
C ARG A 74 15.75 -0.19 0.43
N SER A 75 14.88 -1.06 -0.06
CA SER A 75 14.26 -0.94 -1.37
C SER A 75 13.13 0.09 -1.37
N GLN A 76 12.83 0.64 -2.53
CA GLN A 76 11.62 1.43 -2.75
C GLN A 76 10.38 0.62 -2.35
N VAL A 77 9.48 1.29 -1.64
CA VAL A 77 8.29 0.67 -1.02
C VAL A 77 7.45 -0.09 -2.04
N LEU A 78 7.21 0.50 -3.22
CA LEU A 78 6.38 -0.14 -4.25
C LEU A 78 7.03 -1.39 -4.83
N ALA A 79 8.35 -1.38 -5.05
CA ALA A 79 9.07 -2.55 -5.55
C ALA A 79 9.10 -3.68 -4.51
N ALA A 80 9.37 -3.35 -3.24
CA ALA A 80 9.34 -4.29 -2.14
C ALA A 80 7.95 -4.93 -1.99
N VAL A 81 6.89 -4.14 -2.04
CA VAL A 81 5.50 -4.62 -1.98
C VAL A 81 5.18 -5.52 -3.17
N ALA A 82 5.59 -5.15 -4.39
CA ALA A 82 5.35 -5.96 -5.57
C ALA A 82 6.01 -7.35 -5.46
N ALA A 83 7.26 -7.40 -4.98
CA ALA A 83 7.97 -8.67 -4.75
C ALA A 83 7.31 -9.50 -3.64
N LEU A 84 6.86 -8.89 -2.55
CA LEU A 84 6.21 -9.59 -1.44
C LEU A 84 4.84 -10.18 -1.85
N ARG A 85 4.10 -9.55 -2.78
CA ARG A 85 2.76 -10.02 -3.20
C ARG A 85 2.73 -11.38 -3.89
N VAL A 86 3.82 -11.74 -4.55
CA VAL A 86 3.92 -13.04 -5.24
C VAL A 86 4.41 -14.16 -4.32
N MET A 87 4.69 -13.86 -3.06
CA MET A 87 5.11 -14.82 -2.04
C MET A 87 3.92 -15.38 -1.26
N LYS A 88 4.15 -16.52 -0.58
CA LYS A 88 3.15 -17.07 0.36
C LYS A 88 3.05 -16.18 1.61
N PRO A 89 1.86 -16.06 2.23
CA PRO A 89 1.66 -15.20 3.42
C PRO A 89 2.65 -15.48 4.56
N GLN A 90 3.01 -16.75 4.78
CA GLN A 90 3.96 -17.14 5.81
C GLN A 90 5.37 -16.59 5.54
N GLN A 91 5.81 -16.59 4.27
CA GLN A 91 7.11 -16.05 3.86
C GLN A 91 7.15 -14.53 4.05
N VAL A 92 6.10 -13.84 3.63
CA VAL A 92 5.95 -12.39 3.82
C VAL A 92 6.02 -12.04 5.29
N GLN A 93 5.30 -12.77 6.14
CA GLN A 93 5.27 -12.51 7.58
C GLN A 93 6.66 -12.67 8.21
N THR A 94 7.41 -13.72 7.84
CA THR A 94 8.79 -13.92 8.31
C THR A 94 9.67 -12.74 7.94
N LEU A 95 9.70 -12.34 6.66
CA LEU A 95 10.57 -11.25 6.20
C LEU A 95 10.20 -9.91 6.85
N VAL A 96 8.91 -9.58 6.91
CA VAL A 96 8.44 -8.32 7.48
C VAL A 96 8.70 -8.23 8.99
N ASN A 97 8.69 -9.36 9.70
CA ASN A 97 9.00 -9.39 11.15
C ASN A 97 10.47 -9.11 11.47
N LEU A 98 11.39 -9.37 10.54
CA LEU A 98 12.82 -9.15 10.71
C LEU A 98 13.26 -7.72 10.38
N MET A 99 12.34 -6.88 9.87
CA MET A 99 12.63 -5.50 9.50
C MET A 99 12.46 -4.52 10.67
N PRO A 100 13.12 -3.35 10.62
CA PRO A 100 12.82 -2.24 11.53
C PRO A 100 11.33 -1.89 11.52
N ARG A 101 10.77 -1.62 12.70
CA ARG A 101 9.32 -1.45 12.91
C ARG A 101 8.69 -0.42 11.97
N ALA A 102 9.31 0.74 11.79
CA ALA A 102 8.81 1.78 10.90
C ALA A 102 8.73 1.33 9.43
N THR A 103 9.69 0.52 8.98
CA THR A 103 9.70 -0.02 7.63
C THR A 103 8.69 -1.15 7.46
N ALA A 104 8.63 -2.07 8.43
CA ALA A 104 7.63 -3.14 8.47
C ALA A 104 6.21 -2.57 8.47
N ALA A 105 5.98 -1.50 9.23
CA ALA A 105 4.72 -0.75 9.25
C ALA A 105 4.28 -0.34 7.84
N ARG A 106 5.16 0.41 7.17
CA ARG A 106 4.93 0.98 5.86
C ARG A 106 4.65 -0.09 4.80
N LEU A 107 5.35 -1.22 4.86
CA LEU A 107 5.12 -2.35 3.94
C LEU A 107 3.80 -3.06 4.24
N ARG A 108 3.47 -3.34 5.51
CA ARG A 108 2.19 -3.95 5.89
C ARG A 108 1.00 -3.10 5.45
N LEU A 109 1.09 -1.80 5.65
CA LEU A 109 0.10 -0.83 5.19
C LEU A 109 -0.13 -1.01 3.68
N ARG A 110 0.93 -0.96 2.86
CA ARG A 110 0.83 -1.03 1.40
C ARG A 110 0.46 -2.42 0.87
N LEU A 111 0.73 -3.48 1.62
CA LEU A 111 0.22 -4.83 1.32
C LEU A 111 -1.31 -4.88 1.54
N ARG A 112 -1.79 -4.37 2.68
CA ARG A 112 -3.23 -4.31 3.02
C ARG A 112 -4.02 -3.36 2.11
N PHE A 113 -3.46 -2.20 1.77
CA PHE A 113 -4.10 -1.18 0.92
C PHE A 113 -4.47 -1.68 -0.49
N SER A 114 -3.98 -2.86 -0.87
CA SER A 114 -4.25 -3.48 -2.17
C SER A 114 -5.30 -4.58 -2.17
N GLU A 115 -5.71 -5.03 -0.99
CA GLU A 115 -6.86 -5.93 -0.84
C GLU A 115 -8.17 -5.16 -0.91
N SER A 116 -8.16 -3.89 -0.44
CA SER A 116 -9.29 -2.98 -0.52
C SER A 116 -9.62 -2.62 -1.97
N VAL A 117 -10.82 -2.98 -2.41
CA VAL A 117 -11.37 -2.59 -3.72
C VAL A 117 -12.17 -1.30 -3.60
N ILE A 118 -12.16 -0.47 -4.66
CA ILE A 118 -12.87 0.81 -4.70
C ILE A 118 -14.34 0.65 -4.29
N GLY A 119 -15.00 -0.42 -4.73
CA GLY A 119 -16.41 -0.72 -4.45
C GLY A 119 -16.76 -0.75 -2.96
N ALA A 120 -15.83 -1.10 -2.07
CA ALA A 120 -16.09 -1.15 -0.62
C ALA A 120 -16.16 0.24 0.05
N PHE A 121 -15.74 1.28 -0.68
CA PHE A 121 -15.64 2.66 -0.18
C PHE A 121 -16.55 3.62 -0.95
N VAL A 122 -17.41 3.07 -1.80
CA VAL A 122 -18.38 3.83 -2.59
C VAL A 122 -19.47 4.37 -1.68
N ASP A 123 -19.76 5.65 -1.85
CA ASP A 123 -20.97 6.26 -1.32
C ASP A 123 -22.11 6.00 -2.32
N GLU A 124 -22.99 5.07 -1.96
CA GLU A 124 -24.14 4.67 -2.80
C GLU A 124 -25.32 5.63 -2.64
N ASP A 125 -25.41 6.32 -1.50
CA ASP A 125 -26.49 7.27 -1.19
C ASP A 125 -26.17 8.64 -1.79
N VAL A 126 -26.02 8.66 -3.11
CA VAL A 126 -25.79 9.88 -3.89
C VAL A 126 -27.02 10.24 -4.70
N MET A 127 -27.33 11.54 -4.73
CA MET A 127 -28.33 12.03 -5.66
C MET A 127 -27.85 11.78 -7.09
N THR A 128 -28.77 11.33 -7.94
CA THR A 128 -28.55 11.15 -9.38
C THR A 128 -29.66 11.85 -10.17
N LEU A 129 -29.39 12.14 -11.43
CA LEU A 129 -30.34 12.80 -12.34
C LEU A 129 -30.62 11.93 -13.56
N SER A 130 -31.81 12.07 -14.11
CA SER A 130 -32.16 11.59 -15.44
C SER A 130 -31.88 12.67 -16.49
N PRO A 131 -31.46 12.32 -17.72
CA PRO A 131 -31.30 13.28 -18.81
C PRO A 131 -32.58 14.07 -19.14
N GLU A 132 -33.74 13.44 -18.89
CA GLU A 132 -35.08 13.97 -19.14
C GLU A 132 -35.55 14.98 -18.07
N HIS A 133 -34.85 15.07 -16.94
CA HIS A 133 -35.22 16.02 -15.89
C HIS A 133 -35.09 17.46 -16.39
N ARG A 134 -36.03 18.31 -15.98
CA ARG A 134 -35.87 19.76 -16.08
C ARG A 134 -34.94 20.25 -14.98
N VAL A 135 -34.23 21.35 -15.23
CA VAL A 135 -33.35 22.00 -14.23
C VAL A 135 -34.12 22.28 -12.94
N SER A 136 -35.37 22.75 -13.02
CA SER A 136 -36.21 22.99 -11.84
C SER A 136 -36.43 21.74 -10.98
N ASP A 137 -36.59 20.58 -11.63
CA ASP A 137 -36.82 19.30 -10.96
C ASP A 137 -35.52 18.79 -10.33
N ALA A 138 -34.42 18.90 -11.07
CA ALA A 138 -33.08 18.59 -10.57
C ALA A 138 -32.75 19.39 -9.30
N LEU A 139 -32.90 20.71 -9.33
CA LEU A 139 -32.63 21.56 -8.16
C LEU A 139 -33.59 21.28 -7.00
N ARG A 140 -34.82 20.88 -7.28
CA ARG A 140 -35.79 20.47 -6.25
C ARG A 140 -35.38 19.15 -5.59
N LEU A 141 -34.96 18.17 -6.37
CA LEU A 141 -34.42 16.91 -5.87
C LEU A 141 -33.19 17.15 -5.00
N PHE A 142 -32.28 18.02 -5.44
CA PHE A 142 -31.08 18.40 -4.69
C PHE A 142 -31.43 18.97 -3.32
N ARG A 143 -32.31 19.96 -3.26
CA ARG A 143 -32.77 20.54 -1.99
C ARG A 143 -33.42 19.53 -1.05
N ARG A 144 -34.11 18.51 -1.59
CA ARG A 144 -34.80 17.47 -0.80
C ARG A 144 -33.88 16.35 -0.34
N SER A 145 -32.80 16.09 -1.05
CA SER A 145 -31.86 15.01 -0.76
C SER A 145 -31.12 15.17 0.57
N GLY A 146 -31.09 16.38 1.14
CA GLY A 146 -30.28 16.69 2.32
C GLY A 146 -28.77 16.66 2.02
N GLN A 147 -28.36 16.52 0.75
CA GLN A 147 -26.97 16.54 0.36
C GLN A 147 -26.42 17.95 0.41
N HIS A 148 -25.42 18.14 1.26
CA HIS A 148 -24.73 19.42 1.43
C HIS A 148 -23.35 19.43 0.77
N THR A 149 -22.95 18.34 0.10
CA THR A 149 -21.60 18.16 -0.43
C THR A 149 -21.63 17.58 -1.85
N GLY A 150 -20.75 18.09 -2.72
CA GLY A 150 -20.59 17.66 -4.11
C GLY A 150 -20.97 18.74 -5.12
N GLN A 151 -20.05 19.08 -6.02
CA GLN A 151 -20.29 20.03 -7.12
C GLN A 151 -20.87 19.37 -8.36
N THR A 152 -20.69 18.05 -8.51
CA THR A 152 -21.09 17.31 -9.72
C THR A 152 -22.08 16.22 -9.37
N ILE A 153 -23.15 16.11 -10.17
CA ILE A 153 -24.24 15.17 -9.98
C ILE A 153 -24.23 14.16 -11.13
N PRO A 154 -24.12 12.84 -10.86
CA PRO A 154 -24.16 11.82 -11.91
C PRO A 154 -25.50 11.82 -12.66
N VAL A 155 -25.44 11.75 -13.99
CA VAL A 155 -26.60 11.64 -14.88
C VAL A 155 -26.66 10.21 -15.42
N LEU A 156 -27.77 9.52 -15.17
CA LEU A 156 -27.97 8.11 -15.49
C LEU A 156 -29.09 7.90 -16.49
N ASP A 157 -28.98 6.84 -17.30
CA ASP A 157 -30.10 6.35 -18.10
C ASP A 157 -31.07 5.48 -17.27
N GLN A 158 -32.10 4.94 -17.94
CA GLN A 158 -33.12 4.08 -17.32
C GLN A 158 -32.54 2.76 -16.79
N ASP A 159 -31.42 2.29 -17.34
CA ASP A 159 -30.71 1.07 -16.94
C ASP A 159 -29.66 1.36 -15.85
N ARG A 160 -29.62 2.58 -15.29
CA ARG A 160 -28.61 3.06 -14.33
C ARG A 160 -27.17 3.08 -14.88
N ARG A 161 -26.99 3.21 -16.18
CA ARG A 161 -25.67 3.46 -16.77
C ARG A 161 -25.32 4.93 -16.67
N LEU A 162 -24.05 5.21 -16.40
CA LEU A 162 -23.54 6.57 -16.31
C LEU A 162 -23.44 7.19 -17.71
N LEU A 163 -24.27 8.20 -17.98
CA LEU A 163 -24.21 8.99 -19.22
C LEU A 163 -23.19 10.14 -19.10
N GLY A 164 -23.07 10.71 -17.91
CA GLY A 164 -22.17 11.83 -17.65
C GLY A 164 -22.40 12.44 -16.27
N ILE A 165 -21.98 13.69 -16.12
CA ILE A 165 -22.11 14.48 -14.90
C ILE A 165 -22.68 15.86 -15.23
N ALA A 166 -23.52 16.39 -14.35
CA ALA A 166 -24.02 17.75 -14.42
C ALA A 166 -23.41 18.58 -13.28
N ASP A 167 -22.95 19.79 -13.59
CA ASP A 167 -22.41 20.72 -12.59
C ASP A 167 -23.55 21.48 -11.90
N LEU A 168 -23.57 21.49 -10.57
CA LEU A 168 -24.60 22.18 -9.80
C LEU A 168 -24.60 23.70 -10.05
N CYS A 169 -23.45 24.32 -10.24
CA CYS A 169 -23.33 25.74 -10.56
C CYS A 169 -23.92 26.05 -11.94
N GLU A 170 -23.70 25.20 -12.95
CA GLU A 170 -24.36 25.35 -14.26
C GLU A 170 -25.87 25.18 -14.15
N LEU A 171 -26.35 24.21 -13.36
CA LEU A 171 -27.78 24.02 -13.12
C LEU A 171 -28.41 25.25 -12.45
N LEU A 172 -27.74 25.84 -11.46
CA LEU A 172 -28.20 27.05 -10.77
C LEU A 172 -28.28 28.27 -11.70
N GLY A 173 -27.39 28.37 -12.69
CA GLY A 173 -27.37 29.46 -13.67
C GLY A 173 -28.27 29.24 -14.89
N ALA A 174 -28.86 28.05 -15.04
CA ALA A 174 -29.65 27.69 -16.21
C ALA A 174 -31.15 27.99 -16.03
N SER A 175 -31.87 28.09 -17.15
CA SER A 175 -33.34 28.21 -17.13
C SER A 175 -33.99 26.94 -16.58
N ASP A 176 -34.95 27.12 -15.66
CA ASP A 176 -35.77 26.06 -15.06
C ASP A 176 -36.35 25.05 -16.07
N ARG A 177 -36.73 25.51 -17.27
CA ARG A 177 -37.35 24.67 -18.30
C ARG A 177 -36.37 23.84 -19.11
N ARG A 178 -35.07 24.18 -19.08
CA ARG A 178 -34.02 23.47 -19.83
C ARG A 178 -33.89 22.05 -19.30
N LEU A 179 -33.59 21.10 -20.19
CA LEU A 179 -33.33 19.70 -19.82
C LEU A 179 -31.89 19.50 -19.35
N VAL A 180 -31.70 18.61 -18.37
CA VAL A 180 -30.40 18.25 -17.80
C VAL A 180 -29.45 17.68 -18.85
N GLN A 181 -29.94 16.92 -19.83
CA GLN A 181 -29.11 16.40 -20.91
C GLN A 181 -28.31 17.48 -21.67
N HIS A 182 -28.84 18.71 -21.77
CA HIS A 182 -28.18 19.82 -22.45
C HIS A 182 -27.13 20.54 -21.59
N LEU A 183 -26.94 20.09 -20.36
CA LEU A 183 -25.96 20.56 -19.37
C LEU A 183 -25.12 19.38 -18.84
N THR A 184 -25.24 18.21 -19.47
CA THR A 184 -24.50 17.01 -19.08
C THR A 184 -23.17 16.99 -19.82
N HIS A 185 -22.09 16.82 -19.07
CA HIS A 185 -20.73 16.68 -19.59
C HIS A 185 -20.25 15.23 -19.46
N PRO A 186 -19.40 14.74 -20.37
CA PRO A 186 -18.79 13.42 -20.23
C PRO A 186 -17.98 13.33 -18.94
N ALA A 187 -18.19 12.26 -18.17
CA ALA A 187 -17.36 11.94 -17.03
C ALA A 187 -15.96 11.51 -17.52
N ARG A 188 -15.00 12.45 -17.55
CA ARG A 188 -13.64 12.20 -18.07
C ARG A 188 -12.90 11.08 -17.35
N VAL A 189 -13.25 10.85 -16.10
CA VAL A 189 -12.68 9.80 -15.25
C VAL A 189 -13.81 9.05 -14.59
N VAL A 190 -13.87 7.75 -14.84
CA VAL A 190 -14.82 6.83 -14.23
C VAL A 190 -14.04 5.66 -13.64
N LEU A 191 -14.27 5.37 -12.38
CA LEU A 191 -13.55 4.33 -11.66
C LEU A 191 -14.26 2.98 -11.78
N ASN A 192 -13.49 1.91 -11.83
CA ASN A 192 -14.02 0.55 -11.77
C ASN A 192 -14.14 0.09 -10.31
N ALA A 193 -15.32 -0.36 -9.89
CA ALA A 193 -15.56 -0.84 -8.53
C ALA A 193 -14.63 -1.99 -8.08
N ARG A 194 -14.10 -2.78 -9.02
CA ARG A 194 -13.16 -3.88 -8.74
C ARG A 194 -11.70 -3.46 -8.75
N ALA A 195 -11.38 -2.24 -9.17
CA ALA A 195 -10.00 -1.76 -9.12
C ALA A 195 -9.57 -1.60 -7.66
N ALA A 196 -8.27 -1.79 -7.42
CA ALA A 196 -7.70 -1.64 -6.09
C ALA A 196 -7.73 -0.16 -5.68
N LEU A 197 -8.13 0.13 -4.44
CA LEU A 197 -8.26 1.49 -3.91
C LEU A 197 -6.96 2.29 -4.06
N GLN A 198 -5.81 1.65 -3.83
CA GLN A 198 -4.48 2.27 -4.02
C GLN A 198 -4.23 2.93 -5.39
N THR A 199 -4.93 2.49 -6.45
CA THR A 199 -4.74 3.02 -7.80
C THR A 199 -5.19 4.47 -7.91
N VAL A 200 -6.02 4.93 -6.97
CA VAL A 200 -6.58 6.28 -7.01
C VAL A 200 -5.99 7.23 -5.98
N ASN A 201 -5.12 6.83 -5.03
CA ASN A 201 -4.63 7.73 -3.97
C ASN A 201 -4.05 9.06 -4.52
N ASN A 202 -3.21 8.96 -5.56
CA ASN A 202 -2.56 10.10 -6.21
C ASN A 202 -3.15 10.39 -7.60
N HIS A 203 -4.42 10.04 -7.82
CA HIS A 203 -5.06 10.24 -9.12
C HIS A 203 -5.14 11.75 -9.46
N PRO A 204 -4.69 12.20 -10.65
CA PRO A 204 -4.66 13.63 -10.98
C PRO A 204 -6.04 14.29 -11.01
N ALA A 205 -7.11 13.50 -11.21
CA ALA A 205 -8.48 14.00 -11.17
C ALA A 205 -8.89 14.60 -9.81
N TRP A 206 -8.21 14.23 -8.72
CA TRP A 206 -8.44 14.82 -7.39
C TRP A 206 -8.03 16.29 -7.27
N LEU A 207 -7.29 16.82 -8.25
CA LEU A 207 -6.95 18.24 -8.31
C LEU A 207 -8.17 19.10 -8.70
N SER A 208 -9.12 18.52 -9.44
CA SER A 208 -10.27 19.23 -9.99
C SER A 208 -11.62 18.70 -9.51
N HIS A 209 -11.66 17.52 -8.88
CA HIS A 209 -12.90 16.91 -8.41
C HIS A 209 -12.73 16.42 -6.96
N ASP A 210 -13.77 16.57 -6.16
CA ASP A 210 -13.84 16.07 -4.77
C ASP A 210 -14.31 14.60 -4.70
N SER A 211 -14.94 14.13 -5.76
CA SER A 211 -15.56 12.83 -5.92
C SER A 211 -15.43 12.34 -7.35
N LEU A 212 -15.38 11.01 -7.53
CA LEU A 212 -15.31 10.37 -8.85
C LEU A 212 -16.39 9.29 -8.97
N PRO A 213 -17.09 9.21 -10.10
CA PRO A 213 -18.13 8.20 -10.30
C PRO A 213 -17.51 6.81 -10.41
N VAL A 214 -18.22 5.82 -9.85
CA VAL A 214 -17.79 4.41 -9.85
C VAL A 214 -18.81 3.56 -10.56
N VAL A 215 -18.35 2.69 -11.46
CA VAL A 215 -19.17 1.74 -12.21
C VAL A 215 -18.68 0.31 -12.01
N ASN A 216 -19.57 -0.64 -12.20
CA ASN A 216 -19.20 -2.06 -12.26
C ASN A 216 -18.75 -2.47 -13.68
N ARG A 217 -18.44 -3.76 -13.88
CA ARG A 217 -17.96 -4.30 -15.17
C ARG A 217 -18.95 -4.17 -16.33
N TYR A 218 -20.23 -3.92 -16.05
CA TYR A 218 -21.30 -3.77 -17.03
C TYR A 218 -21.65 -2.30 -17.30
N GLY A 219 -20.87 -1.36 -16.76
CA GLY A 219 -21.12 0.08 -16.88
C GLY A 219 -22.26 0.59 -16.00
N ILE A 220 -22.78 -0.23 -15.08
CA ILE A 220 -23.83 0.19 -14.14
C ILE A 220 -23.20 1.02 -13.03
N PHE A 221 -23.76 2.21 -12.80
CA PHE A 221 -23.35 3.12 -11.75
C PHE A 221 -23.58 2.52 -10.35
N GLN A 222 -22.52 2.51 -9.55
CA GLN A 222 -22.53 1.99 -8.18
C GLN A 222 -22.59 3.13 -7.15
N GLY A 223 -22.16 4.33 -7.49
CA GLY A 223 -22.08 5.47 -6.58
C GLY A 223 -20.87 6.34 -6.88
N VAL A 224 -20.44 7.14 -5.91
CA VAL A 224 -19.21 7.95 -6.03
C VAL A 224 -18.17 7.56 -5.00
N LEU A 225 -16.90 7.65 -5.36
CA LEU A 225 -15.79 7.59 -4.42
C LEU A 225 -15.37 9.02 -4.08
N ARG A 226 -15.49 9.42 -2.81
CA ARG A 226 -15.05 10.74 -2.33
C ARG A 226 -13.57 10.71 -1.94
N ARG A 227 -12.82 11.75 -2.29
CA ARG A 227 -11.40 11.88 -1.93
C ARG A 227 -11.18 11.78 -0.42
N ALA A 228 -12.07 12.38 0.37
CA ALA A 228 -12.00 12.34 1.84
C ALA A 228 -11.98 10.90 2.38
N ARG A 229 -12.82 10.01 1.84
CA ARG A 229 -12.87 8.59 2.23
C ARG A 229 -11.58 7.84 1.91
N VAL A 230 -10.95 8.14 0.77
CA VAL A 230 -9.64 7.57 0.41
C VAL A 230 -8.55 8.00 1.38
N MET A 231 -8.56 9.28 1.79
CA MET A 231 -7.59 9.84 2.73
C MET A 231 -7.80 9.33 4.16
N GLU A 232 -9.07 9.22 4.60
CA GLU A 232 -9.44 8.63 5.90
C GLU A 232 -8.92 7.19 6.02
N GLU A 233 -9.11 6.37 4.99
CA GLU A 233 -8.63 4.99 4.99
C GLU A 233 -7.10 4.90 5.04
N GLU A 234 -6.40 5.80 4.34
CA GLU A 234 -4.92 5.89 4.42
C GLU A 234 -4.45 6.24 5.83
N GLN A 235 -5.13 7.18 6.50
CA GLN A 235 -4.81 7.56 7.87
C GLN A 235 -5.16 6.46 8.88
N HIS A 236 -6.32 5.83 8.76
CA HIS A 236 -6.76 4.76 9.64
C HIS A 236 -5.81 3.56 9.60
N LEU A 237 -5.40 3.15 8.39
CA LEU A 237 -4.46 2.05 8.28
C LEU A 237 -3.05 2.43 8.76
N LEU A 238 -2.64 3.70 8.63
CA LEU A 238 -1.40 4.18 9.25
C LEU A 238 -1.45 4.09 10.78
N SER A 239 -2.55 4.50 11.41
CA SER A 239 -2.73 4.46 12.87
C SER A 239 -2.83 3.03 13.39
N GLU A 240 -3.63 2.16 12.76
CA GLU A 240 -3.72 0.75 13.14
C GLU A 240 -2.36 0.05 13.13
N VAL A 241 -1.56 0.31 12.09
CA VAL A 241 -0.24 -0.27 11.95
C VAL A 241 0.71 0.29 13.01
N ALA A 242 0.65 1.59 13.30
CA ALA A 242 1.45 2.22 14.36
C ALA A 242 1.11 1.64 15.74
N GLU A 243 -0.17 1.56 16.10
CA GLU A 243 -0.63 0.98 17.37
C GLU A 243 -0.25 -0.49 17.50
N ARG A 244 -0.44 -1.28 16.43
CA ARG A 244 -0.10 -2.70 16.46
C ARG A 244 1.40 -2.89 16.67
N ASN A 245 2.22 -2.03 16.07
CA ASN A 245 3.65 -2.07 16.32
C ASN A 245 3.97 -1.66 17.76
N GLU A 246 3.36 -0.61 18.29
CA GLU A 246 3.53 -0.17 19.69
C GLU A 246 3.22 -1.29 20.68
N ARG A 247 2.08 -1.98 20.53
CA ARG A 247 1.70 -3.11 21.40
C ARG A 247 2.70 -4.27 21.31
N LEU A 248 3.26 -4.55 20.14
CA LEU A 248 4.35 -5.52 20.00
C LEU A 248 5.63 -5.05 20.70
N THR A 249 5.92 -3.74 20.67
CA THR A 249 7.07 -3.16 21.36
C THR A 249 6.98 -3.32 22.87
N THR A 250 5.83 -2.98 23.46
CA THR A 250 5.60 -3.05 24.90
C THR A 250 5.65 -4.48 25.39
N ARG A 251 5.10 -5.44 24.64
CA ARG A 251 5.16 -6.87 24.99
C ARG A 251 6.57 -7.42 24.95
N MET A 252 7.38 -7.04 23.97
CA MET A 252 8.80 -7.45 23.91
C MET A 252 9.60 -6.84 25.05
N ALA A 253 9.45 -5.54 25.31
CA ALA A 253 10.14 -4.87 26.41
C ALA A 253 9.77 -5.47 27.79
N LEU A 254 8.49 -5.80 28.01
CA LEU A 254 8.05 -6.48 29.23
C LEU A 254 8.63 -7.90 29.34
N ALA A 255 8.79 -8.62 28.23
CA ALA A 255 9.43 -9.93 28.22
C ALA A 255 10.93 -9.84 28.55
N ASP A 256 11.63 -8.83 28.03
CA ASP A 256 13.04 -8.58 28.35
C ASP A 256 13.22 -8.23 29.84
N ILE A 257 12.35 -7.38 30.39
CA ILE A 257 12.35 -7.06 31.83
C ILE A 257 12.09 -8.31 32.67
N PHE A 258 11.11 -9.14 32.27
CA PHE A 258 10.80 -10.39 32.96
C PHE A 258 12.01 -11.34 32.98
N TRP A 259 12.68 -11.54 31.85
CA TRP A 259 13.87 -12.40 31.78
C TRP A 259 15.07 -11.86 32.53
N LEU A 260 15.28 -10.54 32.54
CA LEU A 260 16.29 -9.90 33.38
C LEU A 260 16.04 -10.14 34.88
N GLY A 261 14.78 -10.06 35.31
CA GLY A 261 14.38 -10.38 36.69
C GLY A 261 14.58 -11.85 37.06
N VAL A 262 14.19 -12.77 36.17
CA VAL A 262 14.35 -14.22 36.39
C VAL A 262 15.84 -14.63 36.40
N GLY A 263 16.66 -14.07 35.52
CA GLY A 263 18.10 -14.32 35.49
C GLY A 263 18.82 -13.86 36.76
N ALA A 264 18.40 -12.74 37.34
CA ALA A 264 18.94 -12.24 38.61
C ALA A 264 18.57 -13.15 39.81
N LEU A 265 17.41 -13.82 39.77
CA LEU A 265 16.96 -14.73 40.83
C LEU A 265 17.60 -16.13 40.75
N LEU A 266 18.00 -16.58 39.56
CA LEU A 266 18.57 -17.92 39.36
C LEU A 266 20.12 -17.93 39.30
N GLY A 267 20.76 -16.78 39.09
CA GLY A 267 22.23 -16.66 39.03
C GLY A 267 22.94 -16.40 40.38
N GLY A 268 22.19 -16.34 41.49
CA GLY A 268 22.68 -15.94 42.80
C GLY A 268 22.98 -17.08 43.76
N SER A 269 23.75 -18.11 43.38
CA SER A 269 24.32 -19.06 44.36
C SER A 269 25.52 -19.82 43.80
N GLY A 270 26.71 -19.26 44.03
CA GLY A 270 27.94 -20.01 43.89
C GLY A 270 29.17 -19.12 43.99
N HIS A 271 29.73 -18.98 45.21
CA HIS A 271 31.15 -19.15 45.54
C HIS A 271 31.48 -18.50 46.89
N ALA A 272 31.61 -19.32 47.94
CA ALA A 272 32.50 -19.06 49.08
C ALA A 272 32.65 -20.35 49.91
N GLY A 273 33.50 -21.25 49.43
CA GLY A 273 33.87 -22.44 50.18
C GLY A 273 35.16 -23.03 49.64
N GLU A 274 36.30 -22.56 50.13
CA GLU A 274 37.46 -23.43 50.35
C GLU A 274 38.47 -22.78 51.30
N ARG A 275 38.59 -23.40 52.49
CA ARG A 275 39.74 -23.29 53.39
C ARG A 275 40.83 -24.26 52.89
N SER A 276 42.08 -23.82 52.90
CA SER A 276 43.22 -24.69 53.29
C SER A 276 44.38 -23.77 53.66
N SER A 277 44.73 -23.55 54.93
CA SER A 277 45.67 -24.35 55.73
C SER A 277 46.82 -24.99 54.92
N ARG A 278 48.03 -24.44 55.07
CA ARG A 278 49.24 -25.24 55.38
C ARG A 278 50.35 -24.36 55.95
N SER A 279 50.80 -24.77 57.13
CA SER A 279 52.04 -24.42 57.81
C SER A 279 53.14 -25.43 57.46
N GLN A 280 54.39 -24.96 57.51
CA GLN A 280 55.69 -25.64 57.36
C GLN A 280 56.11 -26.02 55.94
#